data_AF-A0AB33CF13-F1
#
_entry.id   AF-A0AB33CF13-F1
#
_cell.length_a   1.000
_cell.length_b   1.000
_cell.length_c   1.000
_cell.angle_alpha   90.00
_cell.angle_beta   90.00
_cell.angle_gamma   90.00
#
_symmetry.space_group_name_H-M   'P 1'
#
loop_
_entity.id
_entity.type
_entity.pdbx_description
1 polymer ?
#
loop_
_entity_poly.entity_id
_entity_poly.type
_entity_poly.pdbx_seq_one_letter_code
_entity_poly.pdbx_strand_id
1 'polypeptide(L)'
;MEAKTGKELLETIYYEDAQKRIDHYKGTDSLVVWCDNNAYIIGYEMGSDFHTIIEFLKYRIKLMGFEKFTHEIDSAEFNFIIELLDGIEEGLASDYLGEIMQEVYQMEDLSQC
;
A
#
# COMPACT_ATOMS: atom_id res chain seq x y z
N MET A 1 12.15 -28.71 15.58
CA MET A 1 12.19 -27.35 14.99
C MET A 1 11.51 -27.44 13.65
N GLU A 2 10.37 -26.80 13.47
CA GLU A 2 9.76 -26.67 12.14
C GLU A 2 10.66 -25.80 11.26
N ALA A 3 10.94 -26.28 10.06
CA ALA A 3 11.70 -25.52 9.08
C ALA A 3 10.75 -24.53 8.42
N LYS A 4 11.04 -23.22 8.57
CA LYS A 4 10.31 -22.17 7.88
C LYS A 4 10.39 -22.36 6.37
N THR A 5 9.27 -22.20 5.69
CA THR A 5 9.14 -22.23 4.24
C THR A 5 9.93 -21.07 3.61
N GLY A 6 10.29 -21.20 2.32
CA GLY A 6 10.99 -20.14 1.59
C GLY A 6 10.24 -18.80 1.56
N LYS A 7 8.90 -18.84 1.62
CA LYS A 7 8.03 -17.67 1.75
C LYS A 7 8.21 -16.99 3.12
N GLU A 8 8.15 -17.77 4.21
CA GLU A 8 8.36 -17.24 5.57
C GLU A 8 9.78 -16.70 5.80
N LEU A 9 10.78 -17.29 5.15
CA LEU A 9 12.16 -16.79 5.18
C LEU A 9 12.30 -15.46 4.44
N LEU A 10 11.66 -15.30 3.28
CA LEU A 10 11.63 -14.02 2.57
C LEU A 10 10.86 -12.97 3.39
N GLU A 11 9.67 -13.29 3.88
CA GLU A 11 8.85 -12.41 4.74
C GLU A 11 9.60 -11.95 6.01
N THR A 12 10.44 -12.80 6.62
CA THR A 12 11.23 -12.44 7.81
C THR A 12 12.38 -11.48 7.46
N ILE A 13 13.03 -11.64 6.30
CA ILE A 13 14.14 -10.76 5.86
C ILE A 13 13.60 -9.36 5.51
N TYR A 14 12.42 -9.28 4.89
CA TYR A 14 11.81 -8.00 4.49
C TYR A 14 11.28 -7.18 5.68
N TYR A 15 10.90 -7.82 6.79
CA TYR A 15 10.33 -7.14 7.95
C TYR A 15 11.35 -6.29 8.75
N GLU A 16 12.58 -6.78 8.98
CA GLU A 16 13.63 -6.00 9.68
C GLU A 16 14.16 -4.83 8.84
N ASP A 17 14.19 -4.97 7.52
CA ASP A 17 14.56 -3.87 6.62
C ASP A 17 13.41 -2.90 6.35
N ALA A 18 12.14 -3.35 6.48
CA ALA A 18 10.97 -2.48 6.40
C ALA A 18 11.02 -1.38 7.48
N GLN A 19 11.31 -1.72 8.73
CA GLN A 19 11.36 -0.70 9.79
C GLN A 19 12.48 0.32 9.56
N LYS A 20 13.67 -0.11 9.12
CA LYS A 20 14.76 0.83 8.79
C LYS A 20 14.40 1.74 7.62
N ARG A 21 13.69 1.20 6.61
CA ARG A 21 13.17 2.01 5.50
C ARG A 21 12.14 3.01 5.99
N ILE A 22 11.19 2.60 6.82
CA ILE A 22 10.18 3.50 7.41
C ILE A 22 10.87 4.60 8.21
N ASP A 23 11.84 4.24 9.05
CA ASP A 23 12.60 5.20 9.85
C ASP A 23 13.37 6.20 8.98
N HIS A 24 13.80 5.83 7.78
CA HIS A 24 14.43 6.74 6.82
C HIS A 24 13.48 7.82 6.29
N TYR A 25 12.19 7.51 6.18
CA TYR A 25 11.13 8.42 5.70
C TYR A 25 10.34 9.08 6.83
N LYS A 26 10.72 8.88 8.10
CA LYS A 26 10.07 9.60 9.22
C LYS A 26 10.34 11.11 9.11
N GLY A 27 9.28 11.89 9.28
CA GLY A 27 9.29 13.35 9.14
C GLY A 27 9.21 13.85 7.69
N THR A 28 9.03 12.96 6.70
CA THR A 28 8.75 13.35 5.31
C THR A 28 7.25 13.30 5.01
N ASP A 29 6.82 13.97 3.95
CA ASP A 29 5.44 13.90 3.44
C ASP A 29 5.25 12.57 2.69
N SER A 30 5.26 11.48 3.45
CA SER A 30 5.21 10.12 2.94
C SER A 30 4.32 9.25 3.81
N LEU A 31 3.75 8.25 3.18
CA LEU A 31 2.79 7.33 3.75
C LEU A 31 3.37 5.93 3.65
N VAL A 32 3.40 5.21 4.76
CA VAL A 32 3.66 3.77 4.71
C VAL A 32 2.36 3.00 4.60
N VAL A 33 2.32 2.03 3.69
CA VAL A 33 1.23 1.07 3.55
C VAL A 33 1.76 -0.32 3.85
N TRP A 34 1.22 -0.95 4.89
CA TRP A 34 1.54 -2.31 5.26
C TRP A 34 0.59 -3.29 4.57
N CYS A 35 1.16 -4.25 3.87
CA CYS A 35 0.46 -5.35 3.26
C CYS A 35 1.13 -6.66 3.66
N ASP A 36 0.41 -7.47 4.44
CA ASP A 36 0.96 -8.64 5.12
C ASP A 36 2.24 -8.26 5.89
N ASN A 37 3.38 -8.82 5.50
CA ASN A 37 4.69 -8.57 6.12
C ASN A 37 5.53 -7.53 5.34
N ASN A 38 4.96 -6.86 4.32
CA ASN A 38 5.67 -5.89 3.49
C ASN A 38 5.20 -4.46 3.80
N ALA A 39 6.15 -3.53 3.82
CA ALA A 39 5.88 -2.10 3.88
C ALA A 39 6.24 -1.45 2.54
N TYR A 40 5.32 -0.65 2.02
CA TYR A 40 5.52 0.16 0.82
C TYR A 40 5.47 1.64 1.18
N ILE A 41 6.40 2.42 0.65
CA ILE A 41 6.47 3.87 0.86
C ILE A 41 5.82 4.57 -0.32
N ILE A 42 4.78 5.36 -0.05
CA ILE A 42 4.08 6.21 -1.00
C ILE A 42 4.44 7.66 -0.69
N GLY A 43 5.04 8.36 -1.64
CA GLY A 43 5.43 9.77 -1.48
C GLY A 43 6.30 10.27 -2.62
N TYR A 44 6.57 11.57 -2.64
CA TYR A 44 7.41 12.20 -3.69
C TYR A 44 8.91 12.12 -3.39
N GLU A 45 9.30 11.57 -2.25
CA GLU A 45 10.69 11.44 -1.84
C GLU A 45 11.46 10.48 -2.74
N MET A 46 12.73 10.82 -3.02
CA MET A 46 13.58 9.98 -3.85
C MET A 46 13.71 8.58 -3.25
N GLY A 47 13.37 7.55 -4.02
CA GLY A 47 13.43 6.16 -3.58
C GLY A 47 12.15 5.63 -2.93
N SER A 48 11.07 6.43 -2.89
CA SER A 48 9.72 5.90 -2.62
C SER A 48 9.36 4.80 -3.62
N ASP A 49 8.52 3.85 -3.18
CA ASP A 49 8.07 2.76 -4.04
C ASP A 49 7.04 3.26 -5.06
N PHE A 50 6.20 4.20 -4.64
CA PHE A 50 5.12 4.80 -5.43
C PHE A 50 5.01 6.29 -5.13
N HIS A 51 4.55 7.08 -6.11
CA HIS A 51 4.28 8.52 -5.89
C HIS A 51 2.84 8.78 -5.45
N THR A 52 1.93 7.84 -5.70
CA THR A 52 0.51 7.97 -5.36
C THR A 52 -0.10 6.64 -4.93
N ILE A 53 -1.20 6.70 -4.17
CA ILE A 53 -2.03 5.53 -3.81
C ILE A 53 -2.52 4.80 -5.06
N ILE A 54 -2.81 5.53 -6.14
CA ILE A 54 -3.27 4.97 -7.42
C ILE A 54 -2.22 4.04 -8.05
N GLU A 55 -0.95 4.46 -8.04
CA GLU A 55 0.14 3.64 -8.56
C GLU A 55 0.29 2.33 -7.76
N PHE A 56 0.18 2.43 -6.43
CA PHE A 56 0.18 1.27 -5.54
C PHE A 56 -0.99 0.31 -5.86
N LEU A 57 -2.20 0.84 -6.06
CA LEU A 57 -3.38 0.02 -6.37
C LEU A 57 -3.25 -0.69 -7.72
N LYS A 58 -2.78 0.01 -8.76
CA LYS A 58 -2.49 -0.60 -10.07
C LYS A 58 -1.47 -1.72 -9.96
N TYR A 59 -0.45 -1.56 -9.12
CA TYR A 59 0.52 -2.60 -8.82
C TYR A 59 -0.12 -3.82 -8.14
N ARG A 60 -0.94 -3.62 -7.11
CA ARG A 60 -1.65 -4.70 -6.39
C ARG A 60 -2.57 -5.50 -7.31
N ILE A 61 -3.38 -4.82 -8.11
CA ILE A 61 -4.27 -5.46 -9.11
C ILE A 61 -3.47 -6.31 -10.09
N LYS A 62 -2.33 -5.78 -10.58
CA LYS A 62 -1.44 -6.51 -11.50
C LYS A 62 -0.81 -7.74 -10.84
N LEU A 63 -0.47 -7.67 -9.57
CA LEU A 63 0.20 -8.76 -8.84
C LEU A 63 -0.75 -9.92 -8.53
N MET A 64 -1.96 -9.62 -8.05
CA MET A 64 -2.89 -10.64 -7.54
C MET A 64 -3.97 -11.03 -8.54
N GLY A 65 -4.18 -10.20 -9.57
CA GLY A 65 -5.32 -10.30 -10.46
C GLY A 65 -6.56 -9.63 -9.88
N PHE A 66 -7.39 -9.12 -10.79
CA PHE A 66 -8.58 -8.33 -10.50
C PHE A 66 -9.54 -9.03 -9.52
N GLU A 67 -9.89 -10.29 -9.80
CA GLU A 67 -10.85 -11.07 -8.99
C GLU A 67 -10.39 -11.23 -7.53
N LYS A 68 -9.13 -11.56 -7.28
CA LYS A 68 -8.62 -11.70 -5.91
C LYS A 68 -8.57 -10.37 -5.18
N PHE A 69 -8.17 -9.31 -5.88
CA PHE A 69 -8.14 -7.97 -5.31
C PHE A 69 -9.56 -7.48 -4.94
N THR A 70 -10.60 -7.83 -5.71
CA THR A 70 -12.00 -7.49 -5.34
C THR A 70 -12.46 -8.15 -4.03
N HIS A 71 -11.95 -9.34 -3.72
CA HIS A 71 -12.26 -10.01 -2.47
C HIS A 71 -11.54 -9.41 -1.26
N GLU A 72 -10.44 -8.70 -1.48
CA GLU A 72 -9.65 -8.05 -0.43
C GLU A 72 -10.28 -6.72 0.02
N ILE A 73 -10.96 -6.00 -0.88
CA ILE A 73 -11.44 -4.62 -0.65
C ILE A 73 -12.97 -4.52 -0.51
N ASP A 74 -13.69 -5.64 -0.31
CA ASP A 74 -15.15 -5.70 -0.47
C ASP A 74 -15.63 -5.25 -1.88
N SER A 75 -16.55 -6.03 -2.45
CA SER A 75 -17.06 -5.81 -3.80
C SER A 75 -17.80 -4.47 -4.00
N ALA A 76 -18.39 -3.90 -2.93
CA ALA A 76 -19.12 -2.64 -3.01
C ALA A 76 -18.17 -1.43 -3.13
N GLU A 77 -17.10 -1.42 -2.36
CA GLU A 77 -16.05 -0.39 -2.38
C GLU A 77 -15.14 -0.55 -3.62
N PHE A 78 -14.99 -1.77 -4.13
CA PHE A 78 -14.21 -2.05 -5.32
C PHE A 78 -14.77 -1.44 -6.61
N ASN A 79 -16.09 -1.52 -6.85
CA ASN A 79 -16.70 -0.89 -8.03
C ASN A 79 -16.46 0.62 -8.03
N PHE A 80 -16.53 1.23 -6.84
CA PHE A 80 -16.19 2.63 -6.66
C PHE A 80 -14.71 2.90 -6.97
N ILE A 81 -13.77 2.10 -6.45
CA ILE A 81 -12.33 2.27 -6.73
C ILE A 81 -12.01 2.15 -8.22
N ILE A 82 -12.61 1.21 -8.96
CA ILE A 82 -12.38 1.06 -10.40
C ILE A 82 -12.98 2.23 -11.19
N GLU A 83 -14.23 2.64 -10.89
CA GLU A 83 -14.85 3.82 -11.48
C GLU A 83 -14.03 5.08 -11.20
N LEU A 84 -13.43 5.16 -10.01
CA LEU A 84 -12.48 6.20 -9.66
C LEU A 84 -11.21 6.09 -10.49
N LEU A 85 -10.53 4.94 -10.54
CA LEU A 85 -9.28 4.73 -11.27
C LEU A 85 -9.39 5.05 -12.77
N ASP A 86 -10.55 4.83 -13.36
CA ASP A 86 -10.88 5.23 -14.74
C ASP A 86 -11.27 6.72 -14.87
N GLY A 87 -11.67 7.36 -13.77
CA GLY A 87 -12.15 8.74 -13.69
C GLY A 87 -11.22 9.76 -13.01
N ILE A 88 -10.01 9.41 -12.55
CA ILE A 88 -9.13 10.37 -11.84
C ILE A 88 -8.47 11.35 -12.82
N GLU A 89 -9.22 12.38 -13.15
CA GLU A 89 -8.77 13.76 -13.16
C GLU A 89 -9.30 14.41 -11.85
N GLU A 90 -8.59 15.38 -11.24
CA GLU A 90 -9.16 16.33 -10.25
C GLU A 90 -9.06 16.10 -8.72
N GLY A 91 -8.27 15.17 -8.18
CA GLY A 91 -7.78 15.23 -6.78
C GLY A 91 -8.80 15.02 -5.63
N LEU A 92 -10.10 15.20 -5.86
CA LEU A 92 -11.19 14.91 -4.91
C LEU A 92 -11.27 13.43 -4.52
N ALA A 93 -10.80 12.57 -5.42
CA ALA A 93 -10.70 11.13 -5.23
C ALA A 93 -9.62 10.72 -4.21
N SER A 94 -8.58 11.53 -3.99
CA SER A 94 -7.41 11.10 -3.23
C SER A 94 -7.69 10.93 -1.74
N ASP A 95 -8.45 11.84 -1.13
CA ASP A 95 -8.76 11.79 0.31
C ASP A 95 -9.67 10.60 0.63
N TYR A 96 -10.73 10.41 -0.16
CA TYR A 96 -11.66 9.30 0.01
C TYR A 96 -11.02 7.94 -0.32
N LEU A 97 -10.13 7.88 -1.32
CA LEU A 97 -9.28 6.70 -1.52
C LEU A 97 -8.38 6.44 -0.31
N GLY A 98 -7.82 7.49 0.30
CA GLY A 98 -7.05 7.36 1.53
C GLY A 98 -7.86 6.71 2.65
N GLU A 99 -9.11 7.14 2.85
CA GLU A 99 -10.02 6.57 3.85
C GLU A 99 -10.32 5.09 3.59
N ILE A 100 -10.76 4.71 2.38
CA ILE A 100 -11.02 3.30 2.03
C ILE A 100 -9.75 2.47 2.22
N MET A 101 -8.60 3.01 1.80
CA MET A 101 -7.34 2.30 1.92
C MET A 101 -6.91 2.09 3.37
N GLN A 102 -7.23 3.01 4.29
CA GLN A 102 -7.01 2.81 5.73
C GLN A 102 -7.94 1.75 6.34
N GLU A 103 -9.12 1.54 5.77
CA GLU A 103 -10.03 0.47 6.19
C GLU A 103 -9.55 -0.92 5.74
N VAL A 104 -8.90 -0.99 4.58
CA VAL A 104 -8.38 -2.23 3.99
C VAL A 104 -6.97 -2.57 4.48
N TYR A 105 -6.09 -1.57 4.54
CA TYR A 105 -4.67 -1.71 4.83
C TYR A 105 -4.29 -0.92 6.07
N GLN A 106 -3.32 -1.44 6.83
CA GLN A 106 -2.70 -0.67 7.89
C GLN A 106 -1.79 0.39 7.27
N MET A 107 -2.09 1.66 7.51
CA MET A 107 -1.37 2.80 6.94
C MET A 107 -0.96 3.78 8.03
N GLU A 108 0.18 4.44 7.84
CA GLU A 108 0.71 5.43 8.78
C GLU A 108 1.31 6.61 8.03
N ASP A 109 0.86 7.81 8.38
CA ASP A 109 1.42 9.08 7.90
C ASP A 109 2.75 9.34 8.62
N LEU A 110 3.84 9.34 7.86
CA LEU A 110 5.19 9.51 8.40
C LEU A 110 5.55 10.98 8.64
N SER A 111 4.73 11.93 8.18
CA SER A 111 4.99 13.37 8.35
C SER A 111 4.77 13.85 9.79
N GLN A 112 3.97 13.12 10.56
CA GLN A 112 3.56 13.49 11.92
C GLN A 112 4.38 12.79 13.03
N CYS A 113 5.43 12.06 12.64
CA CYS A 113 6.26 11.24 13.53
C CYS A 113 7.48 11.98 14.11
#